data_AF-A0AAE0MJA6-F1
#
_entry.id   AF-A0AAE0MJA6-F1
#
_cell.length_a   1.000
_cell.length_b   1.000
_cell.length_c   1.000
_cell.angle_alpha   90.00
_cell.angle_beta   90.00
_cell.angle_gamma   90.00
#
_symmetry.space_group_name_H-M   'P 1'
#
loop_
_entity.id
_entity.type
_entity.pdbx_description
1 polymer ?
#
loop_
_entity_poly.entity_id
_entity_poly.type
_entity_poly.pdbx_seq_one_letter_code
_entity_poly.pdbx_strand_id
1 'polypeptide(L)'
;MLQPQFRPLLAGTASFAQTVLGRTVARCYATKAATQSGSTSTTSTSTKKDAKAKTVTPYVRDAGMMRTYKPHTPGIRHLKRPINDHLWKGRPYLPLTFPKKGQSKGGRNHSGRITVRHRGGGHKRRIRMVDFERWIPGPHTVLRIEYDPGRSAHIALVKEEATGRKSYIVAADGMRAGDVVQSYRSGLPQDLLDSMGGVVDPGILAARTCWRGNCLPVSMIPVGTQIYCVGSRSDGKAVFCRSAGTYATIISKEEETREDGTKVMTGKFVNVRLQSGEIRRVSKDACATVGISSNIMHHYRQLGKAGRSRWLNIRPTVRGLAMNANDHPHGGGRGKSKGNRHPVSPWGTPAKGGYKTRRKSNVNKWVVTPRVRNMGVRRNKKTT
;
A
#
# COMPACT_ATOMS: atom_id res chain seq x y z
N MET A 1 -33.29 23.68 -51.63
CA MET A 1 -32.32 23.66 -52.74
C MET A 1 -31.13 24.51 -52.35
N LEU A 2 -29.96 23.89 -52.14
CA LEU A 2 -28.61 24.47 -52.25
C LEU A 2 -27.61 23.34 -51.95
N GLN A 3 -26.88 22.95 -52.99
CA GLN A 3 -26.02 21.77 -53.06
C GLN A 3 -24.67 21.96 -52.34
N PRO A 4 -24.01 20.88 -51.91
CA PRO A 4 -22.62 20.91 -51.46
C PRO A 4 -21.64 20.73 -52.64
N GLN A 5 -20.62 21.58 -52.72
CA GLN A 5 -19.54 21.44 -53.71
C GLN A 5 -18.51 20.39 -53.26
N PHE A 6 -18.35 19.35 -54.07
CA PHE A 6 -17.25 18.39 -54.02
C PHE A 6 -16.01 18.97 -54.72
N ARG A 7 -14.81 18.83 -54.11
CA ARG A 7 -13.51 19.02 -54.78
C ARG A 7 -12.93 17.66 -55.18
N PRO A 8 -12.36 17.51 -56.39
CA PRO A 8 -11.81 16.25 -56.85
C PRO A 8 -10.37 16.02 -56.36
N LEU A 9 -10.06 14.74 -56.16
CA LEU A 9 -8.72 14.18 -55.97
C LEU A 9 -7.98 14.17 -57.32
N LEU A 10 -6.79 14.77 -57.36
CA LEU A 10 -5.86 14.61 -58.48
C LEU A 10 -4.68 13.76 -58.02
N ALA A 11 -4.60 12.58 -58.62
CA ALA A 11 -3.48 11.66 -58.55
C ALA A 11 -2.31 12.22 -59.38
N GLY A 12 -1.13 12.29 -58.76
CA GLY A 12 0.13 12.62 -59.42
C GLY A 12 1.21 11.66 -58.95
N THR A 13 1.50 10.68 -59.79
CA THR A 13 2.64 9.76 -59.65
C THR A 13 3.94 10.50 -59.97
N ALA A 14 4.86 10.56 -59.02
CA ALA A 14 6.26 10.91 -59.28
C ALA A 14 7.17 10.01 -58.45
N SER A 15 7.80 9.06 -59.13
CA SER A 15 8.95 8.28 -58.68
C SER A 15 10.15 9.20 -58.56
N PHE A 16 10.81 9.23 -57.40
CA PHE A 16 12.23 9.61 -57.31
C PHE A 16 12.92 8.79 -56.22
N ALA A 17 13.97 8.12 -56.65
CA ALA A 17 14.83 7.24 -55.87
C ALA A 17 15.86 8.03 -55.04
N GLN A 18 16.32 7.36 -53.97
CA GLN A 18 17.58 7.56 -53.21
C GLN A 18 17.77 8.94 -52.56
N THR A 19 18.07 9.06 -51.27
CA THR A 19 19.33 8.57 -50.71
C THR A 19 19.22 8.51 -49.18
N VAL A 20 19.72 7.42 -48.60
CA VAL A 20 19.84 7.18 -47.17
C VAL A 20 20.96 8.07 -46.60
N LEU A 21 20.62 9.01 -45.73
CA LEU A 21 21.58 9.63 -44.81
C LEU A 21 21.11 9.38 -43.38
N GLY A 22 21.51 8.22 -42.85
CA GLY A 22 21.42 7.90 -41.44
C GLY A 22 22.35 8.80 -40.63
N ARG A 23 21.78 9.80 -39.95
CA ARG A 23 22.46 10.49 -38.84
C ARG A 23 22.10 9.79 -37.53
N THR A 24 22.81 8.72 -37.24
CA THR A 24 22.89 8.15 -35.88
C THR A 24 23.75 9.07 -35.03
N VAL A 25 23.12 9.94 -34.23
CA VAL A 25 23.82 10.66 -33.18
C VAL A 25 24.13 9.65 -32.07
N ALA A 26 25.31 9.05 -32.12
CA ALA A 26 25.84 8.25 -31.03
C ALA A 26 26.02 9.14 -29.79
N ARG A 27 25.16 8.95 -28.78
CA ARG A 27 25.42 9.48 -27.44
C ARG A 27 26.57 8.68 -26.83
N CYS A 28 27.76 9.26 -26.81
CA CYS A 28 28.86 8.78 -25.99
C CYS A 28 28.46 8.87 -24.51
N TYR A 29 28.23 7.72 -23.87
CA TYR A 29 28.18 7.65 -22.41
C TYR A 29 29.62 7.57 -21.91
N ALA A 30 30.01 8.52 -21.06
CA ALA A 30 31.28 8.46 -20.34
C ALA A 30 31.30 7.20 -19.46
N THR A 31 32.17 6.26 -19.81
CA THR A 31 32.46 5.06 -19.02
C THR A 31 33.20 5.47 -17.75
N LYS A 32 32.64 5.17 -16.57
CA LYS A 32 33.41 5.22 -15.33
C LYS A 32 34.51 4.17 -15.40
N ALA A 33 35.75 4.59 -15.23
CA ALA A 33 36.89 3.71 -15.04
C ALA A 33 36.66 2.78 -13.84
N ALA A 34 36.99 1.50 -14.02
CA ALA A 34 37.03 0.51 -12.96
C ALA A 34 38.25 0.80 -12.07
N THR A 35 38.04 0.95 -10.76
CA THR A 35 39.13 0.94 -9.78
C THR A 35 39.19 -0.45 -9.18
N GLN A 36 40.33 -1.12 -9.41
CA GLN A 36 40.62 -2.43 -8.86
C GLN A 36 40.70 -2.37 -7.33
N SER A 37 40.22 -3.42 -6.69
CA SER A 37 40.42 -3.73 -5.27
C SER A 37 41.88 -4.15 -5.04
N GLY A 38 42.63 -3.32 -4.35
CA GLY A 38 43.97 -3.65 -3.84
C GLY A 38 44.02 -3.40 -2.34
N SER A 39 44.20 -4.46 -1.57
CA SER A 39 44.51 -4.42 -0.13
C SER A 39 45.96 -3.99 0.07
N THR A 40 46.19 -2.88 0.76
CA THR A 40 47.52 -2.61 1.32
C THR A 40 47.39 -1.87 2.65
N SER A 41 47.76 -2.58 3.69
CA SER A 41 48.07 -2.09 5.03
C SER A 41 49.38 -1.30 4.99
N THR A 42 49.38 -0.01 5.32
CA THR A 42 50.60 0.65 5.79
C THR A 42 50.29 1.79 6.76
N THR A 43 50.82 1.58 7.95
CA THR A 43 51.20 2.44 9.06
C THR A 43 51.12 3.96 8.86
N SER A 44 50.50 4.59 9.85
CA SER A 44 50.42 6.02 10.09
C SER A 44 51.79 6.70 10.21
N THR A 45 51.96 7.81 9.49
CA THR A 45 52.88 8.88 9.89
C THR A 45 52.17 10.21 9.73
N SER A 46 51.93 10.85 10.87
CA SER A 46 51.18 12.09 11.01
C SER A 46 52.03 13.29 10.65
N THR A 47 51.76 13.91 9.50
CA THR A 47 52.06 15.32 9.27
C THR A 47 50.75 16.10 9.20
N LYS A 48 50.35 16.67 10.34
CA LYS A 48 49.21 17.58 10.44
C LYS A 48 49.50 18.86 9.65
N LYS A 49 48.94 18.96 8.46
CA LYS A 49 48.52 20.23 7.87
C LYS A 49 47.00 20.19 7.81
N ASP A 50 46.36 20.80 8.82
CA ASP A 50 44.92 20.88 8.99
C ASP A 50 44.28 21.77 7.90
N ALA A 51 44.15 21.23 6.69
CA ALA A 51 43.16 21.73 5.75
C ALA A 51 41.78 21.27 6.24
N LYS A 52 41.08 22.13 7.01
CA LYS A 52 39.64 21.99 7.27
C LYS A 52 38.90 21.93 5.93
N ALA A 53 38.73 20.73 5.36
CA ALA A 53 37.82 20.51 4.26
C ALA A 53 36.44 20.98 4.74
N LYS A 54 35.91 22.06 4.15
CA LYS A 54 34.55 22.53 4.45
C LYS A 54 33.59 21.40 4.11
N THR A 55 33.12 20.65 5.11
CA THR A 55 32.11 19.59 4.92
C THR A 55 30.82 20.22 4.42
N VAL A 56 30.61 20.19 3.10
CA VAL A 56 29.42 20.76 2.47
C VAL A 56 28.21 19.90 2.84
N THR A 57 27.16 20.53 3.37
CA THR A 57 25.92 19.80 3.65
C THR A 57 25.34 19.20 2.36
N PRO A 58 25.03 17.90 2.32
CA PRO A 58 24.55 17.26 1.10
C PRO A 58 23.17 17.77 0.69
N TYR A 59 22.88 17.64 -0.61
CA TYR A 59 21.56 17.98 -1.15
C TYR A 59 20.45 17.10 -0.58
N VAL A 60 20.69 15.78 -0.53
CA VAL A 60 19.82 14.81 0.12
C VAL A 60 20.30 14.65 1.55
N ARG A 61 19.38 14.79 2.50
CA ARG A 61 19.65 14.70 3.94
C ARG A 61 18.80 13.60 4.52
N ASP A 62 19.42 12.47 4.76
CA ASP A 62 18.79 11.30 5.37
C ASP A 62 18.94 11.41 6.90
N ALA A 63 17.82 11.35 7.62
CA ALA A 63 17.77 11.41 9.07
C ALA A 63 16.85 10.29 9.58
N GLY A 64 17.45 9.27 10.18
CA GLY A 64 16.77 8.01 10.47
C GLY A 64 16.19 7.39 9.20
N MET A 65 14.91 7.03 9.23
CA MET A 65 14.21 6.39 8.08
C MET A 65 13.55 7.39 7.12
N MET A 66 13.85 8.69 7.24
CA MET A 66 13.22 9.75 6.44
C MET A 66 14.25 10.59 5.67
N ARG A 67 13.89 10.89 4.42
CA ARG A 67 14.66 11.69 3.48
C ARG A 67 14.09 13.11 3.37
N THR A 68 14.97 14.09 3.59
CA THR A 68 14.74 15.52 3.38
C THR A 68 15.74 16.08 2.38
N TYR A 69 15.57 17.35 1.98
CA TYR A 69 16.36 17.97 0.92
C TYR A 69 16.83 19.36 1.32
N LYS A 70 17.90 19.86 0.70
CA LYS A 70 18.31 21.26 0.81
C LYS A 70 17.12 22.18 0.49
N PRO A 71 16.71 23.08 1.41
CA PRO A 71 15.50 23.88 1.27
C PRO A 71 15.71 25.10 0.35
N HIS A 72 16.12 24.86 -0.90
CA HIS A 72 16.37 25.93 -1.88
C HIS A 72 15.09 26.58 -2.43
N THR A 73 13.94 25.95 -2.21
CA THR A 73 12.62 26.47 -2.60
C THR A 73 11.62 26.30 -1.45
N PRO A 74 10.63 27.20 -1.32
CA PRO A 74 9.63 27.09 -0.25
C PRO A 74 8.85 25.77 -0.30
N GLY A 75 8.57 25.27 -1.52
CA GLY A 75 7.86 24.01 -1.71
C GLY A 75 8.64 22.73 -1.39
N ILE A 76 9.97 22.78 -1.30
CA ILE A 76 10.80 21.61 -0.94
C ILE A 76 11.13 21.56 0.55
N ARG A 77 11.07 22.70 1.26
CA ARG A 77 11.39 22.84 2.69
C ARG A 77 10.70 21.80 3.57
N HIS A 78 9.41 21.55 3.32
CA HIS A 78 8.58 20.61 4.09
C HIS A 78 8.35 19.28 3.35
N LEU A 79 9.16 18.94 2.35
CA LEU A 79 9.06 17.67 1.65
C LEU A 79 9.82 16.59 2.43
N LYS A 80 9.09 15.56 2.87
CA LYS A 80 9.67 14.42 3.59
C LYS A 80 9.21 13.10 2.97
N ARG A 81 10.14 12.19 2.68
CA ARG A 81 9.84 10.87 2.10
C ARG A 81 10.43 9.75 2.95
N PRO A 82 9.78 8.59 3.08
CA PRO A 82 10.43 7.42 3.68
C PRO A 82 11.53 6.87 2.75
N ILE A 83 12.66 6.49 3.32
CA ILE A 83 13.79 5.88 2.58
C ILE A 83 13.42 4.42 2.27
N ASN A 84 13.40 4.07 0.99
CA ASN A 84 13.07 2.72 0.51
C ASN A 84 13.95 2.38 -0.69
N ASP A 85 15.27 2.36 -0.48
CA ASP A 85 16.24 2.24 -1.58
C ASP A 85 16.34 0.81 -2.15
N HIS A 86 15.82 -0.20 -1.42
CA HIS A 86 15.69 -1.59 -1.86
C HIS A 86 14.59 -1.81 -2.92
N LEU A 87 13.77 -0.78 -3.22
CA LEU A 87 12.70 -0.91 -4.19
C LEU A 87 13.24 -1.03 -5.61
N TRP A 88 12.59 -1.88 -6.40
CA TRP A 88 12.84 -2.01 -7.82
C TRP A 88 12.66 -0.67 -8.56
N LYS A 89 13.66 -0.31 -9.36
CA LYS A 89 13.70 0.97 -10.10
C LYS A 89 13.06 0.89 -11.48
N GLY A 90 12.78 -0.32 -11.99
CA GLY A 90 12.24 -0.54 -13.33
C GLY A 90 10.71 -0.50 -13.42
N ARG A 91 10.19 -0.97 -14.56
CA ARG A 91 8.74 -1.11 -14.80
C ARG A 91 8.16 -2.35 -14.10
N PRO A 92 6.85 -2.36 -13.79
CA PRO A 92 6.18 -3.55 -13.28
C PRO A 92 6.06 -4.64 -14.36
N TYR A 93 5.74 -5.86 -13.95
CA TYR A 93 5.43 -6.96 -14.86
C TYR A 93 4.15 -6.66 -15.65
N LEU A 94 4.31 -6.32 -16.93
CA LEU A 94 3.24 -5.75 -17.76
C LEU A 94 1.99 -6.64 -17.86
N PRO A 95 2.09 -7.98 -18.04
CA PRO A 95 0.93 -8.86 -18.11
C PRO A 95 0.03 -8.81 -16.87
N LEU A 96 0.61 -8.54 -15.69
CA LEU A 96 -0.14 -8.41 -14.44
C LEU A 96 -0.69 -6.99 -14.19
N THR A 97 -0.82 -6.18 -15.25
CA THR A 97 -1.28 -4.80 -15.13
C THR A 97 -2.24 -4.39 -16.24
N PHE A 98 -3.21 -3.55 -15.89
CA PHE A 98 -4.13 -2.93 -16.85
C PHE A 98 -4.29 -1.42 -16.56
N PRO A 99 -4.67 -0.59 -17.53
CA PRO A 99 -4.71 0.86 -17.35
C PRO A 99 -5.81 1.32 -16.39
N LYS A 100 -5.51 2.28 -15.49
CA LYS A 100 -6.54 3.00 -14.72
C LYS A 100 -6.99 4.25 -15.47
N LYS A 101 -8.03 4.10 -16.29
CA LYS A 101 -8.56 5.15 -17.18
C LYS A 101 -10.04 5.45 -16.93
N GLY A 102 -10.59 6.39 -17.72
CA GLY A 102 -12.01 6.75 -17.74
C GLY A 102 -12.43 7.82 -16.74
N GLN A 103 -13.69 8.25 -16.86
CA GLN A 103 -14.30 9.30 -16.02
C GLN A 103 -14.36 8.94 -14.53
N SER A 104 -14.32 7.64 -14.21
CA SER A 104 -14.21 7.14 -12.82
C SER A 104 -13.00 7.71 -12.08
N LYS A 105 -11.88 7.98 -12.78
CA LYS A 105 -10.70 8.64 -12.19
C LYS A 105 -11.01 10.07 -11.73
N GLY A 106 -11.98 10.73 -12.35
CA GLY A 106 -12.51 12.03 -11.96
C GLY A 106 -13.56 11.99 -10.85
N GLY A 107 -13.91 10.83 -10.30
CA GLY A 107 -14.96 10.71 -9.28
C GLY A 107 -16.39 10.82 -9.81
N ARG A 108 -16.59 10.45 -11.09
CA ARG A 108 -17.92 10.33 -11.71
C ARG A 108 -18.44 8.90 -11.65
N ASN A 109 -19.75 8.73 -11.55
CA ASN A 109 -20.44 7.44 -11.73
C ASN A 109 -20.80 7.21 -13.21
N HIS A 110 -21.59 6.18 -13.50
CA HIS A 110 -22.02 5.84 -14.86
C HIS A 110 -22.92 6.92 -15.51
N SER A 111 -23.61 7.76 -14.73
CA SER A 111 -24.40 8.88 -15.27
C SER A 111 -23.57 10.12 -15.62
N GLY A 112 -22.25 10.08 -15.42
CA GLY A 112 -21.35 11.21 -15.70
C GLY A 112 -21.35 12.31 -14.64
N ARG A 113 -22.24 12.23 -13.62
CA ARG A 113 -22.29 13.20 -12.50
C ARG A 113 -21.19 12.94 -11.49
N ILE A 114 -20.72 14.00 -10.81
CA ILE A 114 -19.71 13.87 -9.75
C ILE A 114 -20.36 13.31 -8.50
N THR A 115 -20.01 12.07 -8.13
CA THR A 115 -20.47 11.44 -6.88
C THR A 115 -19.38 11.45 -5.81
N VAL A 116 -18.10 11.49 -6.20
CA VAL A 116 -16.95 11.61 -5.29
C VAL A 116 -16.22 12.91 -5.58
N ARG A 117 -16.42 13.90 -4.70
CA ARG A 117 -15.73 15.20 -4.78
C ARG A 117 -14.22 15.06 -4.63
N HIS A 118 -13.50 16.11 -5.05
CA HIS A 118 -12.05 16.26 -4.88
C HIS A 118 -11.17 15.24 -5.64
N ARG A 119 -11.69 14.60 -6.70
CA ARG A 119 -10.93 13.66 -7.55
C ARG A 119 -10.73 14.20 -8.98
N GLY A 120 -9.58 13.91 -9.58
CA GLY A 120 -9.27 14.24 -10.98
C GLY A 120 -7.89 14.85 -11.20
N GLY A 121 -7.40 14.79 -12.44
CA GLY A 121 -6.16 15.48 -12.87
C GLY A 121 -4.82 14.90 -12.36
N GLY A 122 -4.81 13.73 -11.71
CA GLY A 122 -3.55 13.09 -11.29
C GLY A 122 -2.80 12.38 -12.42
N HIS A 123 -1.60 11.88 -12.14
CA HIS A 123 -0.77 11.16 -13.10
C HIS A 123 -1.47 9.90 -13.67
N LYS A 124 -1.12 9.49 -14.89
CA LYS A 124 -1.58 8.23 -15.49
C LYS A 124 -1.08 7.05 -14.67
N ARG A 125 -1.92 6.04 -14.46
CA ARG A 125 -1.58 4.86 -13.64
C ARG A 125 -2.02 3.58 -14.33
N ARG A 126 -1.42 2.47 -13.90
CA ARG A 126 -1.84 1.11 -14.21
C ARG A 126 -2.21 0.43 -12.88
N ILE A 127 -3.29 -0.33 -12.87
CA ILE A 127 -3.65 -1.20 -11.75
C ILE A 127 -2.76 -2.43 -11.79
N ARG A 128 -2.41 -2.96 -10.62
CA ARG A 128 -1.66 -4.21 -10.47
C ARG A 128 -2.64 -5.25 -9.97
N MET A 129 -2.66 -6.40 -10.64
CA MET A 129 -3.46 -7.56 -10.24
C MET A 129 -2.73 -8.26 -9.10
N VAL A 130 -2.99 -7.78 -7.88
CA VAL A 130 -2.45 -8.34 -6.64
C VAL A 130 -3.35 -9.49 -6.21
N ASP A 131 -2.74 -10.64 -5.96
CA ASP A 131 -3.39 -11.80 -5.38
C ASP A 131 -3.62 -11.57 -3.88
N PHE A 132 -4.90 -11.56 -3.51
CA PHE A 132 -5.36 -11.45 -2.12
C PHE A 132 -5.94 -12.76 -1.61
N GLU A 133 -5.95 -13.81 -2.42
CA GLU A 133 -6.53 -15.11 -2.09
C GLU A 133 -5.45 -16.14 -1.79
N ARG A 134 -4.37 -16.19 -2.58
CA ARG A 134 -3.23 -17.09 -2.36
C ARG A 134 -3.65 -18.56 -2.24
N TRP A 135 -4.39 -19.06 -3.23
CA TRP A 135 -4.81 -20.46 -3.28
C TRP A 135 -3.73 -21.40 -3.79
N ILE A 136 -2.82 -20.94 -4.65
CA ILE A 136 -1.77 -21.78 -5.22
C ILE A 136 -0.80 -22.17 -4.09
N PRO A 137 -0.62 -23.46 -3.79
CA PRO A 137 0.30 -23.92 -2.75
C PRO A 137 1.76 -23.86 -3.23
N GLY A 138 2.67 -24.34 -2.38
CA GLY A 138 4.09 -24.49 -2.72
C GLY A 138 4.94 -23.22 -2.56
N PRO A 139 6.28 -23.38 -2.64
CA PRO A 139 7.22 -22.30 -2.45
C PRO A 139 7.17 -21.30 -3.61
N HIS A 140 7.21 -20.03 -3.24
CA HIS A 140 7.26 -18.91 -4.16
C HIS A 140 8.44 -18.00 -3.81
N THR A 141 9.42 -17.91 -4.70
CA THR A 141 10.57 -17.03 -4.53
C THR A 141 10.17 -15.58 -4.80
N VAL A 142 10.51 -14.66 -3.89
CA VAL A 142 10.33 -13.22 -4.07
C VAL A 142 11.40 -12.70 -5.02
N LEU A 143 11.01 -12.34 -6.24
CA LEU A 143 11.95 -11.80 -7.23
C LEU A 143 12.38 -10.37 -6.88
N ARG A 144 11.41 -9.52 -6.50
CA ARG A 144 11.65 -8.10 -6.20
C ARG A 144 10.47 -7.44 -5.51
N ILE A 145 10.76 -6.36 -4.80
CA ILE A 145 9.76 -5.48 -4.17
C ILE A 145 9.57 -4.23 -5.04
N GLU A 146 8.33 -3.94 -5.40
CA GLU A 146 7.98 -2.83 -6.29
C GLU A 146 7.08 -1.79 -5.60
N TYR A 147 7.18 -0.55 -6.10
CA TYR A 147 6.27 0.53 -5.73
C TYR A 147 4.92 0.42 -6.46
N ASP A 148 3.82 0.42 -5.71
CA ASP A 148 2.45 0.49 -6.25
C ASP A 148 1.84 1.90 -6.11
N PRO A 149 1.61 2.66 -7.20
CA PRO A 149 0.97 3.97 -7.12
C PRO A 149 -0.51 3.92 -6.72
N GLY A 150 -1.16 2.76 -6.78
CA GLY A 150 -2.54 2.52 -6.39
C GLY A 150 -2.72 2.21 -4.90
N ARG A 151 -1.64 2.09 -4.13
CA ARG A 151 -1.63 1.62 -2.73
C ARG A 151 -0.65 2.42 -1.87
N SER A 152 -0.76 2.26 -0.55
CA SER A 152 0.20 2.76 0.42
C SER A 152 1.36 1.79 0.65
N ALA A 153 1.06 0.50 0.84
CA ALA A 153 2.04 -0.58 1.01
C ALA A 153 2.75 -0.91 -0.31
N HIS A 154 3.92 -1.54 -0.21
CA HIS A 154 4.65 -2.08 -1.36
C HIS A 154 4.08 -3.43 -1.79
N ILE A 155 4.43 -3.88 -2.98
CA ILE A 155 4.03 -5.20 -3.52
C ILE A 155 5.28 -6.01 -3.85
N ALA A 156 5.22 -7.32 -3.63
CA ALA A 156 6.26 -8.25 -3.99
C ALA A 156 5.85 -8.99 -5.27
N LEU A 157 6.74 -9.06 -6.26
CA LEU A 157 6.58 -9.93 -7.41
C LEU A 157 7.19 -11.29 -7.03
N VAL A 158 6.34 -12.30 -6.90
CA VAL A 158 6.77 -13.67 -6.57
C VAL A 158 6.71 -14.56 -7.80
N LYS A 159 7.56 -15.59 -7.83
CA LYS A 159 7.58 -16.64 -8.85
C LYS A 159 7.34 -17.97 -8.15
N GLU A 160 6.34 -18.71 -8.61
CA GLU A 160 6.12 -20.09 -8.20
C GLU A 160 7.27 -20.97 -8.72
N GLU A 161 7.87 -21.79 -7.86
CA GLU A 161 9.03 -22.60 -8.24
C GLU A 161 8.65 -23.77 -9.14
N ALA A 162 7.47 -24.38 -8.92
CA ALA A 162 6.98 -25.52 -9.70
C ALA A 162 6.59 -25.14 -11.14
N THR A 163 5.75 -24.12 -11.33
CA THR A 163 5.21 -23.76 -12.66
C THR A 163 5.93 -22.58 -13.31
N GLY A 164 6.72 -21.81 -12.54
CA GLY A 164 7.32 -20.57 -13.00
C GLY A 164 6.35 -19.38 -13.15
N ARG A 165 5.06 -19.54 -12.80
CA ARG A 165 4.07 -18.46 -12.86
C ARG A 165 4.44 -17.34 -11.90
N LYS A 166 4.13 -16.11 -12.30
CA LYS A 166 4.40 -14.91 -11.51
C LYS A 166 3.11 -14.33 -10.98
N SER A 167 3.12 -13.86 -9.74
CA SER A 167 1.99 -13.17 -9.12
C SER A 167 2.47 -11.99 -8.28
N TYR A 168 1.59 -11.01 -8.06
CA TYR A 168 1.88 -9.94 -7.11
C TYR A 168 1.20 -10.23 -5.78
N ILE A 169 1.90 -10.06 -4.68
CA ILE A 169 1.33 -10.09 -3.32
C ILE A 169 1.65 -8.79 -2.58
N VAL A 170 0.96 -8.51 -1.47
CA VAL A 170 1.34 -7.38 -0.61
C VAL A 170 2.60 -7.76 0.16
N ALA A 171 3.64 -6.92 0.03
CA ALA A 171 4.92 -7.18 0.69
C ALA A 171 4.79 -6.99 2.21
N ALA A 172 5.37 -7.92 2.97
CA ALA A 172 5.53 -7.77 4.41
C ALA A 172 6.63 -6.77 4.74
N ASP A 173 6.61 -6.22 5.94
CA ASP A 173 7.73 -5.46 6.46
C ASP A 173 8.98 -6.34 6.56
N GLY A 174 10.14 -5.83 6.20
CA GLY A 174 11.38 -6.61 6.17
C GLY A 174 11.51 -7.66 5.05
N MET A 175 10.47 -7.95 4.27
CA MET A 175 10.56 -8.86 3.10
C MET A 175 11.51 -8.31 2.03
N ARG A 176 12.39 -9.14 1.48
CA ARG A 176 13.38 -8.76 0.45
C ARG A 176 13.34 -9.71 -0.75
N ALA A 177 14.05 -9.32 -1.80
CA ALA A 177 14.28 -10.19 -2.94
C ALA A 177 15.15 -11.38 -2.50
N GLY A 178 14.80 -12.58 -2.92
CA GLY A 178 15.44 -13.84 -2.49
C GLY A 178 14.66 -14.59 -1.40
N ASP A 179 13.79 -13.92 -0.64
CA ASP A 179 12.96 -14.58 0.37
C ASP A 179 12.03 -15.60 -0.31
N VAL A 180 11.85 -16.78 0.29
CA VAL A 180 10.86 -17.78 -0.15
C VAL A 180 9.63 -17.69 0.74
N VAL A 181 8.46 -17.58 0.12
CA VAL A 181 7.17 -17.55 0.83
C VAL A 181 6.27 -18.66 0.34
N GLN A 182 5.42 -19.17 1.22
CA GLN A 182 4.49 -20.25 0.89
C GLN A 182 3.07 -19.90 1.33
N SER A 183 2.09 -20.50 0.67
CA SER A 183 0.71 -20.49 1.14
C SER A 183 0.26 -21.88 1.52
N TYR A 184 -0.24 -22.01 2.75
CA TYR A 184 -0.81 -23.24 3.33
C TYR A 184 -2.34 -23.19 3.37
N ARG A 185 -2.94 -22.37 2.50
CA ARG A 185 -4.40 -22.15 2.49
C ARG A 185 -5.16 -23.36 1.94
N SER A 186 -4.62 -24.00 0.91
CA SER A 186 -5.23 -25.16 0.23
C SER A 186 -4.95 -26.49 0.93
N GLY A 187 -4.24 -26.47 2.05
CA GLY A 187 -3.79 -27.66 2.77
C GLY A 187 -2.31 -27.61 3.09
N LEU A 188 -1.88 -28.54 3.94
CA LEU A 188 -0.48 -28.77 4.25
C LEU A 188 0.11 -29.74 3.23
N PRO A 189 1.38 -29.56 2.79
CA PRO A 189 2.05 -30.53 1.93
C PRO A 189 2.24 -31.85 2.68
N GLN A 190 2.21 -32.97 1.95
CA GLN A 190 2.31 -34.32 2.52
C GLN A 190 3.58 -34.49 3.35
N ASP A 191 4.73 -34.03 2.83
CA ASP A 191 6.02 -34.10 3.53
C ASP A 191 5.98 -33.46 4.93
N LEU A 192 5.20 -32.39 5.10
CA LEU A 192 5.04 -31.72 6.38
C LEU A 192 4.13 -32.52 7.32
N LEU A 193 3.09 -33.16 6.80
CA LEU A 193 2.20 -34.05 7.57
C LEU A 193 2.95 -35.32 8.03
N ASP A 194 3.75 -35.92 7.14
CA ASP A 194 4.53 -37.13 7.43
C ASP A 194 5.55 -36.86 8.52
N SER A 195 6.20 -35.69 8.47
CA SER A 195 7.14 -35.27 9.51
C SER A 195 6.52 -35.03 10.89
N MET A 196 5.19 -34.95 10.97
CA MET A 196 4.42 -34.85 12.21
C MET A 196 3.82 -36.20 12.64
N GLY A 197 4.03 -37.28 11.87
CA GLY A 197 3.48 -38.60 12.18
C GLY A 197 1.96 -38.70 11.99
N GLY A 198 1.36 -37.87 11.12
CA GLY A 198 -0.06 -37.96 10.73
C GLY A 198 -1.06 -37.19 11.60
N VAL A 199 -0.65 -36.67 12.77
CA VAL A 199 -1.49 -35.78 13.61
C VAL A 199 -0.96 -34.35 13.52
N VAL A 200 -1.86 -33.37 13.33
CA VAL A 200 -1.46 -31.96 13.26
C VAL A 200 -1.11 -31.44 14.65
N ASP A 201 0.18 -31.35 14.95
CA ASP A 201 0.69 -30.68 16.14
C ASP A 201 0.71 -29.16 15.93
N PRO A 202 -0.03 -28.35 16.71
CA PRO A 202 -0.06 -26.90 16.57
C PRO A 202 1.29 -26.20 16.78
N GLY A 203 2.14 -26.74 17.66
CA GLY A 203 3.46 -26.21 17.98
C GLY A 203 4.46 -26.44 16.84
N ILE A 204 4.57 -27.68 16.37
CA ILE A 204 5.47 -28.03 15.24
C ILE A 204 5.01 -27.31 13.96
N LEU A 205 3.69 -27.27 13.71
CA LEU A 205 3.12 -26.56 12.58
C LEU A 205 3.49 -25.08 12.63
N ALA A 206 3.29 -24.41 13.76
CA ALA A 206 3.61 -23.00 13.90
C ALA A 206 5.11 -22.73 13.71
N ALA A 207 6.00 -23.57 14.25
CA ALA A 207 7.44 -23.38 14.14
C ALA A 207 7.93 -23.41 12.67
N ARG A 208 7.35 -24.28 11.85
CA ARG A 208 7.75 -24.45 10.44
C ARG A 208 7.02 -23.53 9.47
N THR A 209 5.78 -23.15 9.78
CA THR A 209 4.92 -22.46 8.82
C THR A 209 4.67 -21.00 9.14
N CYS A 210 4.74 -20.59 10.42
CA CYS A 210 4.44 -19.23 10.89
C CYS A 210 5.59 -18.25 10.63
N TRP A 211 6.11 -18.26 9.41
CA TRP A 211 7.14 -17.32 8.97
C TRP A 211 6.52 -16.12 8.25
N ARG A 212 7.22 -15.00 8.37
CA ARG A 212 6.79 -13.73 7.81
C ARG A 212 6.59 -13.85 6.29
N GLY A 213 5.43 -13.41 5.81
CA GLY A 213 5.07 -13.48 4.39
C GLY A 213 4.38 -14.77 3.99
N ASN A 214 4.36 -15.81 4.82
CA ASN A 214 3.54 -17.00 4.59
C ASN A 214 2.06 -16.69 4.84
N CYS A 215 1.20 -17.30 4.04
CA CYS A 215 -0.25 -17.17 4.20
C CYS A 215 -0.86 -18.49 4.65
N LEU A 216 -1.63 -18.43 5.74
CA LEU A 216 -2.26 -19.57 6.38
C LEU A 216 -3.71 -19.23 6.74
N PRO A 217 -4.56 -20.24 6.95
CA PRO A 217 -5.78 -20.11 7.72
C PRO A 217 -5.52 -19.57 9.13
N VAL A 218 -6.38 -18.69 9.65
CA VAL A 218 -6.22 -18.11 10.99
C VAL A 218 -6.27 -19.16 12.12
N SER A 219 -6.88 -20.32 11.88
CA SER A 219 -6.85 -21.46 12.81
C SER A 219 -5.45 -22.02 13.04
N MET A 220 -4.57 -21.99 12.04
CA MET A 220 -3.22 -22.55 12.12
C MET A 220 -2.21 -21.59 12.77
N ILE A 221 -2.48 -20.29 12.77
CA ILE A 221 -1.56 -19.27 13.28
C ILE A 221 -1.69 -19.16 14.81
N PRO A 222 -0.61 -19.18 15.60
CA PRO A 222 -0.72 -19.13 17.06
C PRO A 222 -1.29 -17.79 17.56
N VAL A 223 -1.93 -17.83 18.72
CA VAL A 223 -2.47 -16.64 19.41
C VAL A 223 -1.34 -15.65 19.71
N GLY A 224 -1.63 -14.35 19.65
CA GLY A 224 -0.64 -13.28 19.87
C GLY A 224 0.17 -12.90 18.62
N THR A 225 0.16 -13.73 17.57
CA THR A 225 0.89 -13.45 16.32
C THR A 225 0.33 -12.22 15.61
N GLN A 226 1.24 -11.40 15.06
CA GLN A 226 0.89 -10.29 14.19
C GLN A 226 0.65 -10.78 12.76
N ILE A 227 -0.51 -10.42 12.20
CA ILE A 227 -0.93 -10.81 10.87
C ILE A 227 -1.41 -9.61 10.06
N TYR A 228 -1.21 -9.63 8.75
CA TYR A 228 -1.75 -8.65 7.81
C TYR A 228 -2.47 -9.39 6.67
N CYS A 229 -3.24 -8.66 5.85
CA CYS A 229 -4.11 -9.26 4.82
C CYS A 229 -5.08 -10.31 5.40
N VAL A 230 -5.87 -9.93 6.41
CA VAL A 230 -6.85 -10.84 7.04
C VAL A 230 -8.14 -10.91 6.23
N GLY A 231 -8.60 -12.13 5.96
CA GLY A 231 -9.89 -12.45 5.36
C GLY A 231 -11.06 -12.27 6.32
N SER A 232 -12.27 -12.53 5.84
CA SER A 232 -13.48 -12.54 6.68
C SER A 232 -14.26 -13.85 6.57
N ARG A 233 -14.37 -14.36 5.35
CA ARG A 233 -14.99 -15.65 4.99
C ARG A 233 -13.88 -16.69 4.75
N SER A 234 -14.24 -17.97 4.81
CA SER A 234 -13.31 -19.09 4.59
C SER A 234 -12.66 -19.08 3.21
N ASP A 235 -13.46 -18.90 2.17
CA ASP A 235 -13.07 -18.87 0.75
C ASP A 235 -12.77 -17.45 0.23
N GLY A 236 -13.06 -16.43 1.02
CA GLY A 236 -12.91 -15.03 0.62
C GLY A 236 -11.45 -14.55 0.61
N LYS A 237 -11.17 -13.54 -0.23
CA LYS A 237 -9.90 -12.81 -0.24
C LYS A 237 -9.64 -11.99 1.04
N ALA A 238 -8.39 -11.59 1.23
CA ALA A 238 -7.98 -10.63 2.25
C ALA A 238 -8.69 -9.27 2.09
N VAL A 239 -9.27 -8.77 3.18
CA VAL A 239 -10.02 -7.51 3.22
C VAL A 239 -9.48 -6.52 4.25
N PHE A 240 -8.99 -7.00 5.39
CA PHE A 240 -8.51 -6.19 6.50
C PHE A 240 -6.98 -6.04 6.49
N CYS A 241 -6.49 -4.96 7.11
CA CYS A 241 -5.07 -4.70 7.35
C CYS A 241 -4.17 -4.84 6.10
N ARG A 242 -4.59 -4.21 5.00
CA ARG A 242 -3.86 -4.18 3.70
C ARG A 242 -3.09 -2.89 3.45
N SER A 243 -3.24 -1.90 4.33
CA SER A 243 -2.57 -0.59 4.17
C SER A 243 -1.15 -0.68 4.70
N ALA A 244 -0.28 0.25 4.29
CA ALA A 244 1.07 0.35 4.82
C ALA A 244 1.09 0.39 6.35
N GLY A 245 1.98 -0.41 6.96
CA GLY A 245 2.20 -0.46 8.40
C GLY A 245 1.04 -1.02 9.24
N THR A 246 -0.04 -1.50 8.62
CA THR A 246 -1.18 -2.07 9.36
C THR A 246 -1.00 -3.55 9.62
N TYR A 247 -1.47 -4.00 10.78
CA TYR A 247 -1.52 -5.40 11.18
C TYR A 247 -2.78 -5.64 12.02
N ALA A 248 -3.01 -6.90 12.37
CA ALA A 248 -4.01 -7.38 13.30
C ALA A 248 -3.36 -8.42 14.21
N THR A 249 -3.97 -8.71 15.34
CA THR A 249 -3.47 -9.68 16.31
C THR A 249 -4.54 -10.70 16.60
N ILE A 250 -4.18 -11.99 16.62
CA ILE A 250 -5.08 -13.07 17.05
C ILE A 250 -5.18 -12.99 18.57
N ILE A 251 -6.40 -12.79 19.09
CA ILE A 251 -6.65 -12.60 20.53
C ILE A 251 -7.04 -13.92 21.18
N SER A 252 -8.00 -14.61 20.60
CA SER A 252 -8.45 -15.90 21.11
C SER A 252 -8.98 -16.74 19.96
N LYS A 253 -8.94 -18.04 20.17
CA LYS A 253 -9.52 -19.05 19.30
C LYS A 253 -10.50 -19.87 20.12
N GLU A 254 -11.56 -20.34 19.48
CA GLU A 254 -12.52 -21.26 20.08
C GLU A 254 -11.91 -22.68 20.03
N GLU A 255 -10.96 -22.95 20.93
CA GLU A 255 -10.22 -24.21 21.07
C GLU A 255 -10.53 -24.89 22.41
N GLU A 256 -10.62 -26.21 22.42
CA GLU A 256 -10.71 -27.06 23.62
C GLU A 256 -9.42 -27.84 23.80
N THR A 257 -9.08 -28.16 25.05
CA THR A 257 -7.89 -28.94 25.38
C THR A 257 -8.25 -30.42 25.31
N ARG A 258 -7.50 -31.20 24.53
CA ARG A 258 -7.55 -32.67 24.57
C ARG A 258 -6.91 -33.19 25.86
N GLU A 259 -7.15 -34.46 26.15
CA GLU A 259 -6.55 -35.19 27.28
C GLU A 259 -5.01 -35.07 27.28
N ASP A 260 -4.40 -35.04 26.10
CA ASP A 260 -2.95 -34.90 25.90
C ASP A 260 -2.40 -33.47 26.14
N GLY A 261 -3.25 -32.52 26.57
CA GLY A 261 -2.87 -31.11 26.73
C GLY A 261 -2.79 -30.32 25.41
N THR A 262 -3.00 -30.97 24.27
CA THR A 262 -3.01 -30.32 22.95
C THR A 262 -4.33 -29.59 22.69
N LYS A 263 -4.26 -28.37 22.15
CA LYS A 263 -5.44 -27.57 21.84
C LYS A 263 -5.96 -27.88 20.45
N VAL A 264 -7.26 -28.15 20.34
CA VAL A 264 -7.94 -28.40 19.06
C VAL A 264 -9.07 -27.42 18.86
N MET A 265 -9.20 -26.93 17.64
CA MET A 265 -10.26 -25.99 17.24
C MET A 265 -11.64 -26.68 17.24
N THR A 266 -12.48 -26.34 18.21
CA THR A 266 -13.89 -26.79 18.28
C THR A 266 -14.81 -25.81 17.54
N GLY A 267 -14.52 -24.51 17.64
CA GLY A 267 -15.37 -23.47 17.07
C GLY A 267 -15.09 -23.14 15.60
N LYS A 268 -16.04 -22.41 14.99
CA LYS A 268 -15.95 -21.98 13.58
C LYS A 268 -15.30 -20.62 13.42
N PHE A 269 -15.00 -19.91 14.51
CA PHE A 269 -14.52 -18.54 14.47
C PHE A 269 -13.28 -18.32 15.35
N VAL A 270 -12.53 -17.28 14.98
CA VAL A 270 -11.36 -16.80 15.69
C VAL A 270 -11.54 -15.30 15.95
N ASN A 271 -11.18 -14.86 17.15
CA ASN A 271 -11.25 -13.46 17.54
C ASN A 271 -9.95 -12.75 17.17
N VAL A 272 -10.08 -11.71 16.35
CA VAL A 272 -8.96 -10.92 15.86
C VAL A 272 -9.15 -9.45 16.21
N ARG A 273 -8.12 -8.83 16.79
CA ARG A 273 -8.04 -7.39 17.00
C ARG A 273 -7.53 -6.72 15.74
N LEU A 274 -8.36 -5.93 15.09
CA LEU A 274 -7.99 -5.15 13.90
C LEU A 274 -7.17 -3.90 14.24
N GLN A 275 -6.57 -3.26 13.23
CA GLN A 275 -5.84 -1.99 13.36
C GLN A 275 -6.63 -0.86 14.07
N SER A 276 -7.97 -0.88 14.01
CA SER A 276 -8.82 0.10 14.69
C SER A 276 -9.00 -0.15 16.19
N GLY A 277 -8.46 -1.24 16.72
CA GLY A 277 -8.70 -1.72 18.08
C GLY A 277 -10.03 -2.46 18.28
N GLU A 278 -10.79 -2.71 17.21
CA GLU A 278 -12.03 -3.50 17.27
C GLU A 278 -11.67 -5.00 17.33
N ILE A 279 -12.25 -5.73 18.28
CA ILE A 279 -12.12 -7.20 18.37
C ILE A 279 -13.35 -7.81 17.71
N ARG A 280 -13.12 -8.64 16.71
CA ARG A 280 -14.19 -9.26 15.93
C ARG A 280 -13.92 -10.74 15.67
N ARG A 281 -15.00 -11.48 15.45
CA ARG A 281 -15.00 -12.84 14.92
C ARG A 281 -14.69 -12.83 13.43
N VAL A 282 -13.84 -13.77 13.04
CA VAL A 282 -13.44 -14.09 11.66
C VAL A 282 -13.55 -15.60 11.50
N SER A 283 -13.89 -16.10 10.31
CA SER A 283 -13.98 -17.56 10.07
C SER A 283 -12.65 -18.26 10.38
N LYS A 284 -12.68 -19.49 10.90
CA LYS A 284 -11.49 -20.31 11.20
C LYS A 284 -10.58 -20.49 9.97
N ASP A 285 -11.18 -20.67 8.79
CA ASP A 285 -10.47 -20.93 7.54
C ASP A 285 -10.13 -19.65 6.76
N ALA A 286 -10.41 -18.47 7.34
CA ALA A 286 -10.09 -17.22 6.68
C ALA A 286 -8.57 -17.08 6.52
N CYS A 287 -8.13 -16.62 5.35
CA CYS A 287 -6.72 -16.38 5.09
C CYS A 287 -6.15 -15.23 5.96
N ALA A 288 -4.89 -15.37 6.34
CA ALA A 288 -4.09 -14.31 6.94
C ALA A 288 -2.62 -14.51 6.54
N THR A 289 -1.86 -13.42 6.40
CA THR A 289 -0.42 -13.47 6.14
C THR A 289 0.34 -13.04 7.39
N VAL A 290 1.36 -13.80 7.78
CA VAL A 290 2.12 -13.51 9.00
C VAL A 290 3.01 -12.28 8.81
N GLY A 291 3.01 -11.39 9.80
CA GLY A 291 3.81 -10.16 9.86
C GLY A 291 2.99 -8.87 9.80
N ILE A 292 3.67 -7.79 9.41
CA ILE A 292 3.10 -6.45 9.26
C ILE A 292 3.15 -6.07 7.78
N SER A 293 2.18 -5.30 7.30
CA SER A 293 2.23 -4.74 5.94
C SER A 293 3.38 -3.74 5.78
N SER A 294 4.13 -3.82 4.69
CA SER A 294 5.31 -2.98 4.40
C SER A 294 5.06 -1.46 4.42
N ASN A 295 6.15 -0.69 4.35
CA ASN A 295 6.15 0.78 4.29
C ASN A 295 5.60 1.45 5.55
N ILE A 296 6.03 1.00 6.74
CA ILE A 296 5.55 1.48 8.04
C ILE A 296 5.64 3.02 8.17
N MET A 297 6.67 3.64 7.58
CA MET A 297 6.90 5.08 7.63
C MET A 297 6.00 5.92 6.68
N HIS A 298 5.00 5.31 6.03
CA HIS A 298 4.14 5.98 5.06
C HIS A 298 3.40 7.21 5.62
N HIS A 299 2.91 7.14 6.86
CA HIS A 299 2.13 8.23 7.48
C HIS A 299 3.00 9.43 7.90
N TYR A 300 4.31 9.25 8.07
CA TYR A 300 5.23 10.34 8.39
C TYR A 300 5.64 11.19 7.17
N ARG A 301 5.24 10.79 5.95
CA ARG A 301 5.57 11.54 4.74
C ARG A 301 4.90 12.91 4.73
N GLN A 302 5.58 13.90 4.15
CA GLN A 302 5.04 15.24 3.96
C GLN A 302 5.10 15.61 2.48
N LEU A 303 4.00 16.15 1.94
CA LEU A 303 3.91 16.43 0.49
C LEU A 303 4.69 17.68 0.07
N GLY A 304 4.93 18.62 0.99
CA GLY A 304 5.66 19.87 0.77
C GLY A 304 4.87 20.95 0.03
N LYS A 305 4.20 20.60 -1.08
CA LYS A 305 3.49 21.57 -1.93
C LYS A 305 2.15 21.06 -2.46
N ALA A 306 1.22 21.98 -2.75
CA ALA A 306 -0.10 21.67 -3.29
C ALA A 306 -0.05 20.87 -4.60
N GLY A 307 0.91 21.18 -5.48
CA GLY A 307 1.10 20.47 -6.76
C GLY A 307 1.31 18.96 -6.60
N ARG A 308 1.93 18.51 -5.49
CA ARG A 308 2.10 17.07 -5.24
C ARG A 308 0.77 16.38 -4.93
N SER A 309 -0.15 17.04 -4.23
CA SER A 309 -1.52 16.54 -4.05
C SER A 309 -2.25 16.40 -5.38
N ARG A 310 -2.06 17.36 -6.30
CA ARG A 310 -2.65 17.29 -7.65
C ARG A 310 -2.17 16.06 -8.41
N TRP A 311 -0.87 15.77 -8.39
CA TRP A 311 -0.30 14.56 -9.01
C TRP A 311 -0.90 13.26 -8.46
N LEU A 312 -1.31 13.26 -7.18
CA LEU A 312 -1.96 12.14 -6.51
C LEU A 312 -3.46 11.99 -6.84
N ASN A 313 -3.98 12.74 -7.82
CA ASN A 313 -5.40 12.75 -8.23
C ASN A 313 -6.33 13.31 -7.15
N ILE A 314 -5.84 14.29 -6.40
CA ILE A 314 -6.58 15.02 -5.36
C ILE A 314 -6.74 16.47 -5.83
N ARG A 315 -7.99 16.92 -5.98
CA ARG A 315 -8.35 18.31 -6.29
C ARG A 315 -8.51 19.12 -4.99
N PRO A 316 -8.49 20.46 -5.04
CA PRO A 316 -8.74 21.30 -3.87
C PRO A 316 -10.09 20.99 -3.21
N THR A 317 -10.13 21.15 -1.88
CA THR A 317 -11.35 21.04 -1.07
C THR A 317 -11.77 22.44 -0.63
N VAL A 318 -12.90 22.92 -1.14
CA VAL A 318 -13.50 24.19 -0.70
C VAL A 318 -14.26 23.95 0.60
N ARG A 319 -14.05 24.82 1.60
CA ARG A 319 -14.72 24.75 2.90
C ARG A 319 -16.17 25.26 2.75
N GLY A 320 -17.11 24.69 3.52
CA GLY A 320 -18.51 25.16 3.52
C GLY A 320 -18.67 26.63 3.91
N LEU A 321 -17.85 27.11 4.86
CA LEU A 321 -17.79 28.53 5.28
C LEU A 321 -17.37 29.51 4.17
N ALA A 322 -16.81 29.01 3.08
CA ALA A 322 -16.39 29.83 1.94
C ALA A 322 -17.40 29.80 0.79
N MET A 323 -18.57 29.20 1.01
CA MET A 323 -19.64 29.05 0.02
C MET A 323 -20.81 29.97 0.37
N ASN A 324 -21.77 30.08 -0.55
CA ASN A 324 -23.03 30.78 -0.28
C ASN A 324 -24.00 29.88 0.52
N ALA A 325 -25.03 30.48 1.11
CA ALA A 325 -26.04 29.76 1.86
C ALA A 325 -26.76 28.67 1.02
N ASN A 326 -26.85 28.87 -0.29
CA ASN A 326 -27.41 27.91 -1.24
C ASN A 326 -26.59 26.61 -1.39
N ASP A 327 -25.25 26.70 -1.33
CA ASP A 327 -24.40 25.56 -1.71
C ASP A 327 -23.98 24.69 -0.51
N HIS A 328 -24.01 25.26 0.69
CA HIS A 328 -23.63 24.56 1.92
C HIS A 328 -24.39 25.13 3.13
N PRO A 329 -24.81 24.28 4.09
CA PRO A 329 -25.41 24.73 5.35
C PRO A 329 -24.53 25.63 6.25
N HIS A 330 -23.29 25.88 5.85
CA HIS A 330 -22.34 26.75 6.57
C HIS A 330 -22.00 28.02 5.78
N GLY A 331 -22.57 28.18 4.59
CA GLY A 331 -22.31 29.32 3.73
C GLY A 331 -23.16 30.53 4.11
N GLY A 332 -22.79 31.69 3.56
CA GLY A 332 -23.44 32.96 3.82
C GLY A 332 -22.96 33.69 5.08
N GLY A 333 -23.66 34.77 5.43
CA GLY A 333 -23.25 35.72 6.47
C GLY A 333 -22.23 36.76 5.98
N ARG A 334 -22.16 37.90 6.67
CA ARG A 334 -21.13 38.92 6.41
C ARG A 334 -19.83 38.53 7.13
N GLY A 335 -18.71 38.60 6.43
CA GLY A 335 -17.40 38.20 6.97
C GLY A 335 -17.27 36.69 7.23
N LYS A 336 -16.27 36.29 8.01
CA LYS A 336 -16.01 34.88 8.35
C LYS A 336 -16.88 34.44 9.53
N SER A 337 -18.11 34.04 9.25
CA SER A 337 -19.05 33.52 10.27
C SER A 337 -19.30 32.01 10.11
N LYS A 338 -19.64 31.33 11.21
CA LYS A 338 -20.15 29.95 11.20
C LYS A 338 -21.68 29.87 11.22
N GLY A 339 -22.36 31.02 11.25
CA GLY A 339 -23.83 31.11 11.25
C GLY A 339 -24.50 30.36 12.40
N ASN A 340 -23.82 30.23 13.55
CA ASN A 340 -24.24 29.43 14.72
C ASN A 340 -24.76 28.01 14.38
N ARG A 341 -24.29 27.41 13.28
CA ARG A 341 -24.77 26.11 12.80
C ARG A 341 -23.80 25.01 13.21
N HIS A 342 -24.33 23.90 13.74
CA HIS A 342 -23.51 22.74 14.05
C HIS A 342 -22.76 22.19 12.81
N PRO A 343 -21.56 21.62 12.96
CA PRO A 343 -20.79 21.10 11.83
C PRO A 343 -21.50 19.94 11.11
N VAL A 344 -21.89 20.16 9.85
CA VAL A 344 -22.54 19.17 8.97
C VAL A 344 -21.83 19.06 7.62
N SER A 345 -22.12 17.99 6.88
CA SER A 345 -21.76 17.82 5.47
C SER A 345 -22.60 18.75 4.57
N PRO A 346 -22.27 18.89 3.27
CA PRO A 346 -23.12 19.64 2.33
C PRO A 346 -24.56 19.10 2.25
N TRP A 347 -24.75 17.83 2.60
CA TRP A 347 -26.05 17.15 2.60
C TRP A 347 -26.62 17.00 4.03
N GLY A 348 -26.22 17.86 4.97
CA GLY A 348 -26.80 17.92 6.31
C GLY A 348 -26.34 16.82 7.29
N THR A 349 -25.51 15.87 6.88
CA THR A 349 -25.03 14.81 7.79
C THR A 349 -24.09 15.38 8.86
N PRO A 350 -24.31 15.15 10.17
CA PRO A 350 -23.43 15.67 11.22
C PRO A 350 -21.97 15.19 11.08
N ALA A 351 -21.03 16.13 11.09
CA ALA A 351 -19.61 15.90 10.87
C ALA A 351 -18.79 15.76 12.17
N LYS A 352 -19.38 16.10 13.32
CA LYS A 352 -18.79 16.00 14.67
C LYS A 352 -19.84 15.48 15.67
N GLY A 353 -19.48 15.39 16.95
CA GLY A 353 -20.41 15.02 18.03
C GLY A 353 -20.65 13.51 18.19
N GLY A 354 -19.89 12.67 17.48
CA GLY A 354 -20.00 11.20 17.63
C GLY A 354 -21.11 10.55 16.81
N TYR A 355 -21.76 11.28 15.90
CA TYR A 355 -22.77 10.74 14.99
C TYR A 355 -22.25 9.50 14.22
N LYS A 356 -22.99 8.39 14.33
CA LYS A 356 -22.61 7.08 13.77
C LYS A 356 -23.33 6.89 12.42
N THR A 357 -22.58 6.81 11.32
CA THR A 357 -23.14 6.69 9.96
C THR A 357 -23.49 5.26 9.54
N ARG A 358 -23.18 4.25 10.37
CA ARG A 358 -23.62 2.87 10.12
C ARG A 358 -25.14 2.79 10.38
N ARG A 359 -25.89 2.22 9.43
CA ARG A 359 -27.34 2.02 9.56
C ARG A 359 -27.65 1.21 10.83
N LYS A 360 -28.66 1.64 11.59
CA LYS A 360 -29.09 0.99 12.84
C LYS A 360 -29.50 -0.47 12.62
N SER A 361 -30.29 -0.73 11.59
CA SER A 361 -30.76 -2.09 11.23
C SER A 361 -29.63 -3.03 10.79
N ASN A 362 -28.53 -2.49 10.26
CA ASN A 362 -27.37 -3.28 9.84
C ASN A 362 -26.39 -3.46 11.01
N VAL A 363 -26.77 -4.22 12.03
CA VAL A 363 -25.92 -4.50 13.21
C VAL A 363 -24.71 -5.37 12.83
N ASN A 364 -23.54 -5.14 13.44
CA ASN A 364 -22.37 -5.99 13.20
C ASN A 364 -22.42 -7.22 14.09
N LYS A 365 -23.00 -8.31 13.60
CA LYS A 365 -23.10 -9.57 14.34
C LYS A 365 -21.73 -10.21 14.66
N TRP A 366 -20.67 -9.77 13.98
CA TRP A 366 -19.32 -10.32 14.13
C TRP A 366 -18.47 -9.59 15.17
N VAL A 367 -18.93 -8.48 15.74
CA VAL A 367 -18.13 -7.72 16.72
C VAL A 367 -18.28 -8.35 18.09
N VAL A 368 -17.15 -8.61 18.74
CA VAL A 368 -17.10 -9.04 20.15
C VAL A 368 -16.91 -7.82 21.03
N THR A 369 -15.87 -7.02 20.74
CA THR A 369 -15.59 -5.77 21.45
C THR A 369 -15.56 -4.62 20.45
N PRO A 370 -16.46 -3.62 20.59
CA PRO A 370 -16.49 -2.49 19.69
C PRO A 370 -15.23 -1.62 19.84
N ARG A 371 -14.87 -0.88 18.79
CA ARG A 371 -13.78 0.10 18.88
C ARG A 371 -14.00 1.13 19.99
N VAL A 372 -12.92 1.46 20.70
CA VAL A 372 -12.91 2.57 21.66
C VAL A 372 -13.20 3.89 20.96
N ARG A 373 -14.04 4.72 21.58
CA ARG A 373 -14.40 6.05 21.07
C ARG A 373 -13.68 7.11 21.88
N ASN A 374 -12.97 7.97 21.18
CA ASN A 374 -12.22 9.07 21.77
C ASN A 374 -13.09 10.23 22.29
N MET A 375 -14.40 10.23 21.98
CA MET A 375 -15.40 11.23 22.42
C MET A 375 -15.05 12.73 22.18
N GLY A 376 -14.06 13.02 21.32
CA GLY A 376 -13.61 14.38 21.04
C GLY A 376 -12.44 14.87 21.90
N VAL A 377 -11.95 14.06 22.84
CA VAL A 377 -10.82 14.39 23.71
C VAL A 377 -9.51 14.53 22.90
N ARG A 378 -8.66 15.48 23.25
CA ARG A 378 -7.37 15.65 22.56
C ARG A 378 -6.41 14.52 22.94
N ARG A 379 -5.86 13.79 21.96
CA ARG A 379 -5.01 12.61 22.20
C ARG A 379 -3.67 12.93 22.84
N ASN A 380 -2.98 13.95 22.33
CA ASN A 380 -1.73 14.40 22.90
C ASN A 380 -2.02 15.66 23.69
N LYS A 381 -1.82 15.63 25.00
CA LYS A 381 -1.69 16.88 25.78
C LYS A 381 -0.37 17.48 25.31
N LYS A 382 -0.36 18.75 24.86
CA LYS A 382 0.92 19.47 24.81
C LYS A 382 1.38 19.51 26.26
N THR A 383 2.39 18.73 26.62
CA THR A 383 3.25 19.04 27.75
C THR A 383 3.95 20.32 27.33
N THR A 384 3.32 21.44 27.68
CA THR A 384 3.98 22.74 27.73
C THR A 384 5.05 22.71 28.80
#